data_AF-A0AAU2UX27-F1
#
_entry.id   AF-A0AAU2UX27-F1
#
_cell.length_a   1.000
_cell.length_b   1.000
_cell.length_c   1.000
_cell.angle_alpha   90.00
_cell.angle_beta   90.00
_cell.angle_gamma   90.00
#
_symmetry.space_group_name_H-M   'P 1'
#
loop_
_entity.id
_entity.type
_entity.pdbx_description
1 polymer ?
#
loop_
_entity_poly.entity_id
_entity_poly.type
_entity_poly.pdbx_seq_one_letter_code
_entity_poly.pdbx_strand_id
1 'polypeptide(L)'
;MAVIAATPILLEAAAPDGMNWSQLSNVSQTYGALSVLFSAAALIGVIASLAYQARQTRITHEETQRSAHRELLLQAVNDSSLMPCWEAPSRGMPMTQEGIRRQMFTNLIVNTWRTDFRLKRTGEAAMRMILDGHFRGEIARIHWERNRANWREYAATEGDARSRRFVELADEAYARAVAAGPPIAADDYYLPNAS
;
A
#
# COMPACT_ATOMS: atom_id res chain seq x y z
N MET A 1 15.20 30.69 32.09
CA MET A 1 16.38 30.67 33.00
C MET A 1 16.22 31.57 34.22
N ALA A 2 15.64 32.77 34.13
CA ALA A 2 15.46 33.68 35.28
C ALA A 2 14.56 33.14 36.41
N VAL A 3 13.55 32.30 36.09
CA VAL A 3 12.60 31.76 37.08
C VAL A 3 13.24 30.73 38.03
N ILE A 4 14.28 30.02 37.58
CA ILE A 4 15.00 29.02 38.40
C ILE A 4 15.97 29.71 39.37
N ALA A 5 16.47 30.89 39.03
CA ALA A 5 17.40 31.66 39.86
C ALA A 5 16.71 32.38 41.04
N ALA A 6 15.43 32.75 40.90
CA ALA A 6 14.67 33.46 41.94
C ALA A 6 13.95 32.53 42.94
N THR A 7 13.92 31.22 42.67
CA THR A 7 13.22 30.22 43.49
C THR A 7 13.71 30.13 44.94
N PRO A 8 15.03 30.22 45.25
CA PRO A 8 15.51 30.12 46.63
C PRO A 8 15.02 31.25 47.52
N ILE A 9 15.00 32.49 47.02
CA ILE A 9 14.65 33.69 47.77
C ILE A 9 13.15 33.74 48.08
N LEU A 10 12.32 33.32 47.12
CA LEU A 10 10.86 33.23 47.29
C LEU A 10 10.46 32.13 48.29
N LEU A 11 11.20 31.02 48.31
CA LEU A 11 10.98 29.93 49.27
C LEU A 11 11.41 30.33 50.69
N GLU A 12 12.48 31.09 50.83
CA GLU A 12 12.99 31.56 52.13
C GLU A 12 12.07 32.64 52.74
N ALA A 13 11.48 33.52 51.93
CA ALA A 13 10.53 34.52 52.39
C ALA A 13 9.14 33.97 52.76
N ALA A 14 8.79 32.78 52.26
CA ALA A 14 7.49 32.14 52.50
C ALA A 14 7.55 30.97 53.52
N ALA A 15 8.75 30.61 54.00
CA ALA A 15 8.94 29.51 54.94
C ALA A 15 8.61 29.94 56.39
N PRO A 16 7.69 29.26 57.10
CA PRO A 16 7.42 29.49 58.52
C PRO A 16 8.59 29.05 59.41
N ASP A 17 8.78 29.75 60.54
CA ASP A 17 9.76 29.39 61.57
C ASP A 17 9.53 27.96 62.09
N GLY A 18 10.55 27.11 61.96
CA GLY A 18 10.51 25.70 62.38
C GLY A 18 10.26 24.67 61.27
N MET A 19 10.25 25.08 60.01
CA MET A 19 10.10 24.16 58.87
C MET A 19 11.25 23.15 58.81
N ASN A 20 10.93 21.87 59.01
CA ASN A 20 11.90 20.79 59.01
C ASN A 20 12.26 20.38 57.56
N TRP A 21 13.23 21.08 56.98
CA TRP A 21 13.74 20.87 55.62
C TRP A 21 14.11 19.41 55.31
N SER A 22 14.52 18.63 56.31
CA SER A 22 14.81 17.20 56.16
C SER A 22 13.56 16.36 55.85
N GLN A 23 12.42 16.70 56.47
CA GLN A 23 11.15 16.02 56.27
C GLN A 23 10.55 16.38 54.89
N LEU A 24 10.68 17.65 54.49
CA LEU A 24 10.30 18.12 53.16
C LEU A 24 11.15 17.48 52.04
N SER A 25 12.45 17.29 52.30
CA SER A 25 13.37 16.60 51.38
C SER A 25 13.05 15.10 51.22
N ASN A 26 12.63 14.42 52.29
CA ASN A 26 12.22 13.01 52.22
C ASN A 26 10.92 12.82 51.41
N VAL A 27 9.98 13.76 51.59
CA VAL A 27 8.73 13.80 50.82
C VAL A 27 9.03 14.13 49.35
N SER A 28 9.88 15.11 49.07
CA SER A 28 10.26 15.46 47.70
C SER A 28 11.06 14.36 47.00
N GLN A 29 11.90 13.60 47.71
CA GLN A 29 12.62 12.44 47.13
C GLN A 29 11.66 11.31 46.71
N THR A 30 10.64 11.00 47.51
CA THR A 30 9.63 9.99 47.12
C THR A 30 8.80 10.45 45.93
N TYR A 31 8.38 11.73 45.89
CA TYR A 31 7.70 12.30 44.73
C TYR A 31 8.60 12.43 43.49
N GLY A 32 9.90 12.67 43.67
CA GLY A 32 10.90 12.73 42.60
C GLY A 32 11.09 11.37 41.93
N ALA A 33 11.22 10.30 42.71
CA ALA A 33 11.31 8.94 42.19
C ALA A 33 10.06 8.54 41.39
N LEU A 34 8.87 8.86 41.90
CA LEU A 34 7.61 8.63 41.18
C LEU A 34 7.51 9.46 39.89
N SER A 35 7.92 10.72 39.93
CA SER A 35 7.91 11.62 38.76
C SER A 35 8.81 11.09 37.62
N VAL A 36 9.97 10.52 37.94
CA VAL A 36 10.84 9.86 36.96
C VAL A 36 10.13 8.68 36.30
N LEU A 37 9.44 7.85 37.08
CA LEU A 37 8.68 6.71 36.55
C LEU A 37 7.53 7.17 35.64
N PHE A 38 6.77 8.19 36.04
CA PHE A 38 5.70 8.76 35.22
C PHE A 38 6.23 9.41 33.94
N SER A 39 7.35 10.13 34.02
CA SER A 39 8.01 10.74 32.86
C SER A 39 8.54 9.69 31.89
N ALA A 40 9.13 8.61 32.40
CA ALA A 40 9.57 7.48 31.60
C ALA A 40 8.39 6.77 30.92
N ALA A 41 7.29 6.53 31.64
CA ALA A 41 6.07 5.96 31.08
C ALA A 41 5.45 6.85 29.99
N ALA A 42 5.40 8.17 30.21
CA ALA A 42 4.94 9.13 29.22
C ALA A 42 5.82 9.12 27.97
N LEU A 43 7.14 9.07 28.13
CA LEU A 43 8.09 8.99 27.01
C LEU A 43 7.90 7.70 26.20
N ILE A 44 7.70 6.56 26.85
CA ILE A 44 7.38 5.30 26.18
C ILE A 44 6.07 5.44 25.37
N GLY A 45 5.05 6.07 25.96
CA GLY A 45 3.79 6.35 25.27
C GLY A 45 3.97 7.21 24.02
N VAL A 46 4.82 8.25 24.10
CA VAL A 46 5.16 9.12 22.96
C VAL A 46 5.91 8.33 21.88
N ILE A 47 6.91 7.53 22.25
CA ILE A 47 7.69 6.70 21.32
C ILE A 47 6.78 5.71 20.58
N ALA A 48 5.92 4.99 21.32
CA ALA A 48 4.97 4.04 20.75
C ALA A 48 3.99 4.74 19.78
N SER A 49 3.51 5.92 20.16
CA SER A 49 2.61 6.72 19.32
C SER A 49 3.29 7.18 18.03
N LEU A 50 4.54 7.66 18.10
CA LEU A 50 5.32 8.06 16.92
C LEU A 50 5.61 6.88 16.00
N ALA A 51 5.94 5.71 16.55
CA ALA A 51 6.14 4.51 15.75
C ALA A 51 4.87 4.08 15.01
N TYR A 52 3.72 4.16 15.68
CA TYR A 52 2.42 3.91 15.06
C TYR A 52 2.09 4.93 13.97
N GLN A 53 2.31 6.22 14.25
CA GLN A 53 2.10 7.30 13.28
C GLN A 53 3.01 7.16 12.06
N ALA A 54 4.29 6.84 12.23
CA ALA A 54 5.22 6.63 11.12
C ALA A 54 4.77 5.47 10.21
N ARG A 55 4.29 4.36 10.80
CA ARG A 55 3.72 3.25 10.06
C ARG A 55 2.46 3.66 9.30
N GLN A 56 1.57 4.40 9.94
CA GLN A 56 0.32 4.89 9.32
C GLN A 56 0.62 5.83 8.16
N THR A 57 1.53 6.80 8.34
CA THR A 57 1.96 7.75 7.32
C THR A 57 2.50 7.03 6.09
N ARG A 58 3.32 6.00 6.28
CA ARG A 58 3.83 5.20 5.16
C ARG A 58 2.70 4.52 4.37
N ILE A 59 1.73 3.91 5.05
CA ILE A 59 0.58 3.29 4.39
C ILE A 59 -0.23 4.34 3.60
N THR A 60 -0.52 5.48 4.22
CA THR A 60 -1.25 6.58 3.58
C THR A 60 -0.52 7.11 2.33
N HIS A 61 0.81 7.25 2.38
CA HIS A 61 1.60 7.67 1.21
C HIS A 61 1.53 6.64 0.08
N GLU A 62 1.67 5.35 0.38
CA GLU A 62 1.55 4.27 -0.60
C GLU A 62 0.15 4.27 -1.25
N GLU A 63 -0.92 4.46 -0.46
CA GLU A 63 -2.30 4.55 -0.95
C GLU A 63 -2.53 5.80 -1.81
N THR A 64 -1.98 6.95 -1.41
CA THR A 64 -2.10 8.23 -2.14
C THR A 64 -1.43 8.15 -3.51
N GLN A 65 -0.21 7.62 -3.58
CA GLN A 65 0.50 7.42 -4.85
C GLN A 65 -0.28 6.49 -5.79
N ARG A 66 -0.87 5.43 -5.25
CA ARG A 66 -1.70 4.49 -6.03
C ARG A 66 -2.98 5.13 -6.53
N SER A 67 -3.62 5.98 -5.72
CA SER A 67 -4.79 6.75 -6.14
C SER A 67 -4.45 7.69 -7.29
N ALA A 68 -3.36 8.46 -7.18
CA ALA A 68 -2.90 9.35 -8.24
C ALA A 68 -2.55 8.59 -9.53
N HIS A 69 -1.88 7.43 -9.42
CA HIS A 69 -1.58 6.59 -10.57
C HIS A 69 -2.85 6.07 -11.27
N ARG A 70 -3.87 5.66 -10.49
CA ARG A 70 -5.17 5.24 -11.03
C ARG A 70 -5.87 6.40 -11.75
N GLU A 71 -5.81 7.60 -11.19
CA GLU A 71 -6.39 8.80 -11.79
C GLU A 71 -5.75 9.12 -13.15
N LEU A 72 -4.41 9.13 -13.22
CA LEU A 72 -3.68 9.31 -14.48
C LEU A 72 -4.06 8.27 -15.54
N LEU A 73 -4.18 7.00 -15.14
CA LEU A 73 -4.57 5.92 -16.05
C LEU A 73 -6.00 6.09 -16.55
N LEU A 74 -6.94 6.42 -15.67
CA LEU A 74 -8.33 6.66 -16.06
C LEU A 74 -8.44 7.87 -16.99
N GLN A 75 -7.66 8.92 -16.75
CA GLN A 75 -7.61 10.09 -17.62
C GLN A 75 -7.10 9.72 -19.02
N ALA A 76 -6.04 8.91 -19.12
CA ALA A 76 -5.52 8.47 -20.41
C ALA A 76 -6.45 7.48 -21.14
N VAL A 77 -7.19 6.65 -20.41
CA VAL A 77 -8.22 5.79 -21.01
C VAL A 77 -9.38 6.62 -21.57
N ASN A 78 -9.78 7.69 -20.87
CA ASN A 78 -10.86 8.58 -21.30
C ASN A 78 -10.44 9.54 -22.44
N ASP A 79 -9.18 9.96 -22.47
CA ASP A 79 -8.61 10.81 -23.52
C ASP A 79 -7.47 10.09 -24.24
N SER A 80 -7.79 9.52 -25.40
CA SER A 80 -6.80 8.79 -26.19
C SER A 80 -5.65 9.62 -26.75
N SER A 81 -5.74 10.96 -26.71
CA SER A 81 -4.62 11.81 -27.12
C SER A 81 -3.45 11.72 -26.14
N LEU A 82 -3.70 11.30 -24.89
CA LEU A 82 -2.69 11.14 -23.83
C LEU A 82 -1.99 9.78 -23.85
N MET A 83 -2.48 8.83 -24.65
CA MET A 83 -1.92 7.48 -24.75
C MET A 83 -0.44 7.44 -25.17
N PRO A 84 0.06 8.32 -26.07
CA PRO A 84 1.48 8.37 -26.42
C PRO A 84 2.42 8.80 -25.28
N CYS A 85 1.89 9.38 -24.19
CA CYS A 85 2.70 9.75 -23.02
C CYS A 85 3.10 8.53 -22.16
N TRP A 86 2.47 7.38 -22.40
CA TRP A 86 2.80 6.13 -21.72
C TRP A 86 3.97 5.42 -22.39
N GLU A 87 4.42 4.32 -21.79
CA GLU A 87 5.47 3.47 -22.36
C GLU A 87 5.07 2.98 -23.75
N ALA A 88 6.02 3.01 -24.68
CA ALA A 88 5.81 2.52 -26.03
C ALA A 88 5.41 1.03 -25.98
N PRO A 89 4.40 0.59 -26.77
CA PRO A 89 4.02 -0.81 -26.81
C PRO A 89 5.22 -1.71 -27.08
N SER A 90 5.32 -2.83 -26.35
CA SER A 90 6.37 -3.81 -26.56
C SER A 90 6.44 -4.20 -28.04
N ARG A 91 7.65 -4.10 -28.61
CA ARG A 91 7.96 -4.25 -30.02
C ARG A 91 7.41 -5.60 -30.53
N GLY A 92 6.54 -5.59 -31.55
CA GLY A 92 6.13 -6.82 -32.26
C GLY A 92 4.64 -7.04 -32.52
N MET A 93 3.72 -6.21 -31.99
CA MET A 93 2.31 -6.26 -32.37
C MET A 93 1.72 -4.85 -32.51
N PRO A 94 1.37 -4.42 -33.73
CA PRO A 94 0.55 -3.22 -33.92
C PRO A 94 -0.78 -3.43 -33.21
N MET A 95 -1.18 -2.49 -32.36
CA MET A 95 -2.51 -2.47 -31.75
C MET A 95 -3.27 -1.24 -32.22
N THR A 96 -4.58 -1.40 -32.37
CA THR A 96 -5.47 -0.24 -32.45
C THR A 96 -5.41 0.53 -31.14
N GLN A 97 -5.71 1.83 -31.16
CA GLN A 97 -5.79 2.63 -29.95
C GLN A 97 -6.73 2.01 -28.91
N GLU A 98 -7.86 1.48 -29.36
CA GLU A 98 -8.81 0.77 -28.51
C GLU A 98 -8.22 -0.49 -27.88
N GLY A 99 -7.43 -1.25 -28.63
CA GLY A 99 -6.67 -2.37 -28.10
C GLY A 99 -5.73 -1.94 -26.96
N ILE A 100 -5.02 -0.82 -27.11
CA ILE A 100 -4.12 -0.32 -26.06
C ILE A 100 -4.92 0.11 -24.81
N ARG A 101 -6.07 0.79 -24.98
CA ARG A 101 -6.95 1.16 -23.84
C ARG A 101 -7.41 -0.08 -23.07
N ARG A 102 -7.87 -1.12 -23.78
CA ARG A 102 -8.29 -2.39 -23.17
C ARG A 102 -7.14 -3.06 -22.41
N GLN A 103 -5.93 -3.02 -22.96
CA GLN A 103 -4.73 -3.56 -22.31
C GLN A 103 -4.33 -2.79 -21.05
N MET A 104 -4.40 -1.45 -21.08
CA MET A 104 -4.14 -0.61 -19.91
C MET A 104 -5.17 -0.86 -18.80
N PHE A 105 -6.45 -0.96 -19.15
CA PHE A 105 -7.51 -1.24 -18.19
C PHE A 105 -7.38 -2.67 -17.61
N THR A 106 -7.00 -3.65 -18.43
CA THR A 106 -6.69 -5.01 -17.96
C THR A 106 -5.51 -4.99 -16.97
N ASN A 107 -4.47 -4.22 -17.26
CA ASN A 107 -3.33 -4.06 -16.36
C ASN A 107 -3.73 -3.45 -15.00
N LEU A 108 -4.67 -2.49 -14.98
CA LEU A 108 -5.23 -1.93 -13.74
C LEU A 108 -5.95 -2.99 -12.89
N ILE A 109 -6.77 -3.82 -13.53
CA ILE A 109 -7.50 -4.90 -12.86
C ILE A 109 -6.50 -5.87 -12.20
N VAL A 110 -5.52 -6.34 -12.97
CA VAL A 110 -4.50 -7.30 -12.49
C VAL A 110 -3.67 -6.70 -11.34
N ASN A 111 -3.27 -5.42 -11.44
CA ASN A 111 -2.57 -4.73 -10.35
C ASN A 111 -3.41 -4.61 -9.07
N THR A 112 -4.72 -4.40 -9.21
CA THR A 112 -5.64 -4.37 -8.08
C THR A 112 -5.65 -5.73 -7.36
N TRP A 113 -5.80 -6.82 -8.11
CA TRP A 113 -5.77 -8.17 -7.54
C TRP A 113 -4.43 -8.53 -6.89
N ARG A 114 -3.30 -8.18 -7.52
CA ARG A 114 -1.98 -8.34 -6.90
C ARG A 114 -1.89 -7.64 -5.56
N THR A 115 -2.43 -6.42 -5.49
CA THR A 115 -2.47 -5.65 -4.24
C THR A 115 -3.23 -6.39 -3.16
N ASP A 116 -4.45 -6.81 -3.46
CA ASP A 116 -5.32 -7.47 -2.49
C ASP A 116 -4.73 -8.80 -2.03
N PHE A 117 -4.08 -9.54 -2.94
CA PHE A 117 -3.32 -10.73 -2.60
C PHE A 117 -2.14 -10.41 -1.68
N ARG A 118 -1.32 -9.41 -2.03
CA ARG A 118 -0.16 -8.97 -1.23
C ARG A 118 -0.58 -8.58 0.18
N LEU A 119 -1.65 -7.79 0.30
CA LEU A 119 -2.21 -7.29 1.56
C LEU A 119 -3.04 -8.31 2.36
N LYS A 120 -3.07 -9.59 1.98
CA LYS A 120 -3.85 -10.65 2.68
C LYS A 120 -5.37 -10.45 2.63
N ARG A 121 -5.88 -9.56 1.78
CA ARG A 121 -7.34 -9.35 1.62
C ARG A 121 -7.98 -10.50 0.85
N THR A 122 -7.23 -11.11 -0.07
CA THR A 122 -7.67 -12.28 -0.85
C THR A 122 -6.72 -13.45 -0.62
N GLY A 123 -7.27 -14.60 -0.21
CA GLY A 123 -6.52 -15.84 -0.04
C GLY A 123 -6.15 -16.49 -1.38
N GLU A 124 -5.23 -17.45 -1.35
CA GLU A 124 -4.73 -18.12 -2.56
C GLU A 124 -5.82 -18.87 -3.34
N ALA A 125 -6.70 -19.62 -2.66
CA ALA A 125 -7.77 -20.36 -3.33
C ALA A 125 -8.74 -19.42 -4.08
N ALA A 126 -9.13 -18.31 -3.43
CA ALA A 126 -9.97 -17.30 -4.06
C ALA A 126 -9.23 -16.60 -5.23
N MET A 127 -7.94 -16.31 -5.08
CA MET A 127 -7.14 -15.71 -6.15
C MET A 127 -7.02 -16.63 -7.36
N ARG A 128 -6.82 -17.94 -7.14
CA ARG A 128 -6.80 -18.94 -8.22
C ARG A 128 -8.12 -18.94 -9.01
N MET A 129 -9.25 -18.93 -8.30
CA MET A 129 -10.58 -18.85 -8.94
C MET A 129 -10.76 -17.57 -9.77
N ILE A 130 -10.32 -16.41 -9.26
CA ILE A 130 -10.38 -15.14 -9.97
C ILE A 130 -9.55 -15.21 -11.26
N LEU A 131 -8.31 -15.68 -11.17
CA LEU A 131 -7.39 -15.77 -12.31
C LEU A 131 -7.85 -16.80 -13.34
N ASP A 132 -8.36 -17.95 -12.91
CA ASP A 132 -8.93 -18.96 -13.81
C ASP A 132 -10.12 -18.39 -14.59
N GLY A 133 -11.00 -17.64 -13.95
CA GLY A 133 -12.10 -16.93 -14.62
C GLY A 133 -11.59 -15.87 -15.60
N HIS A 134 -10.60 -15.08 -15.19
CA HIS A 134 -10.02 -14.01 -16.00
C HIS A 134 -9.42 -14.53 -17.31
N PHE A 135 -8.62 -15.60 -17.23
CA PHE A 135 -7.93 -16.17 -18.40
C PHE A 135 -8.82 -16.97 -19.34
N ARG A 136 -10.13 -17.11 -19.08
CA ARG A 136 -11.07 -17.59 -20.11
C ARG A 136 -11.19 -16.61 -21.28
N GLY A 137 -10.93 -15.33 -21.02
CA GLY A 137 -11.08 -14.25 -21.97
C GLY A 137 -9.91 -14.00 -22.89
N GLU A 138 -10.19 -13.61 -24.14
CA GLU A 138 -9.18 -13.27 -25.14
C GLU A 138 -8.26 -12.12 -24.71
N ILE A 139 -8.85 -11.00 -24.28
CA ILE A 139 -8.09 -9.78 -23.92
C ILE A 139 -7.13 -10.03 -22.75
N ALA A 140 -7.57 -10.82 -21.77
CA ALA A 140 -6.76 -11.23 -20.62
C ALA A 140 -5.57 -12.08 -21.05
N ARG A 141 -5.77 -13.03 -21.97
CA ARG A 141 -4.67 -13.86 -22.50
C ARG A 141 -3.68 -13.03 -23.31
N ILE A 142 -4.15 -12.12 -24.16
CA ILE A 142 -3.28 -11.20 -24.91
C ILE A 142 -2.46 -10.32 -23.94
N HIS A 143 -3.09 -9.82 -22.87
CA HIS A 143 -2.40 -9.02 -21.85
C HIS A 143 -1.28 -9.79 -21.19
N TRP A 144 -1.57 -10.99 -20.71
CA TRP A 144 -0.58 -11.78 -20.00
C TRP A 144 0.54 -12.26 -20.91
N GLU A 145 0.23 -12.73 -22.12
CA GLU A 145 1.25 -13.16 -23.08
C GLU A 145 2.27 -12.05 -23.36
N ARG A 146 1.82 -10.80 -23.49
CA ARG A 146 2.69 -9.66 -23.78
C ARG A 146 3.49 -9.18 -22.57
N ASN A 147 2.90 -9.24 -21.37
CA ASN A 147 3.45 -8.58 -20.19
C ASN A 147 4.07 -9.55 -19.17
N ARG A 148 3.86 -10.87 -19.28
CA ARG A 148 4.31 -11.85 -18.26
C ARG A 148 5.80 -11.77 -17.96
N ALA A 149 6.64 -11.46 -18.96
CA ALA A 149 8.07 -11.27 -18.76
C ALA A 149 8.35 -10.08 -17.81
N ASN A 150 7.73 -8.92 -18.09
CA ASN A 150 7.83 -7.72 -17.26
C ASN A 150 7.27 -7.98 -15.85
N TRP A 151 6.17 -8.73 -15.73
CA TRP A 151 5.59 -9.11 -14.43
C TRP A 151 6.56 -9.97 -13.60
N ARG A 152 7.21 -10.96 -14.23
CA ARG A 152 8.22 -11.81 -13.57
C ARG A 152 9.44 -11.00 -13.15
N GLU A 153 9.96 -10.15 -14.04
CA GLU A 153 11.11 -9.29 -13.75
C GLU A 153 10.80 -8.30 -12.61
N TYR A 154 9.64 -7.65 -12.66
CA TYR A 154 9.20 -6.75 -11.61
C TYR A 154 9.03 -7.47 -10.28
N ALA A 155 8.41 -8.65 -10.26
CA ALA A 155 8.25 -9.43 -9.03
C ALA A 155 9.58 -9.96 -8.48
N ALA A 156 10.55 -10.26 -9.34
CA ALA A 156 11.90 -10.66 -8.93
C ALA A 156 12.66 -9.49 -8.28
N THR A 157 12.57 -8.29 -8.85
CA THR A 157 13.25 -7.08 -8.37
C THR A 157 12.62 -6.49 -7.10
N GLU A 158 11.31 -6.60 -6.92
CA GLU A 158 10.60 -6.07 -5.74
C GLU A 158 11.00 -6.76 -4.42
N GLY A 159 11.56 -7.97 -4.48
CA GLY A 159 11.95 -8.75 -3.31
C GLY A 159 10.79 -9.37 -2.51
N ASP A 160 9.54 -9.01 -2.78
CA ASP A 160 8.35 -9.53 -2.09
C ASP A 160 7.95 -10.94 -2.57
N ALA A 161 7.99 -11.91 -1.65
CA ALA A 161 7.61 -13.29 -1.91
C ALA A 161 6.14 -13.43 -2.36
N ARG A 162 5.25 -12.54 -1.90
CA ARG A 162 3.84 -12.60 -2.31
C ARG A 162 3.60 -12.06 -3.71
N SER A 163 4.29 -11.01 -4.10
CA SER A 163 4.32 -10.56 -5.49
C SER A 163 4.79 -11.69 -6.42
N ARG A 164 5.87 -12.41 -6.06
CA ARG A 164 6.32 -13.58 -6.83
C ARG A 164 5.25 -14.68 -6.91
N ARG A 165 4.65 -15.03 -5.77
CA ARG A 165 3.60 -16.05 -5.72
C ARG A 165 2.37 -15.66 -6.54
N PHE A 166 1.99 -14.38 -6.57
CA PHE A 166 0.89 -13.91 -7.43
C PHE A 166 1.18 -14.16 -8.91
N VAL A 167 2.39 -13.84 -9.37
CA VAL A 167 2.80 -14.04 -10.76
C VAL A 167 2.81 -15.53 -11.11
N GLU A 168 3.30 -16.40 -10.22
CA GLU A 168 3.22 -17.86 -10.38
C GLU A 168 1.78 -18.34 -10.56
N LEU A 169 0.85 -17.90 -9.70
CA LEU A 169 -0.56 -18.27 -9.79
C LEU A 169 -1.19 -17.83 -11.12
N ALA A 170 -0.82 -16.64 -11.60
CA ALA A 170 -1.30 -16.12 -12.87
C ALA A 170 -0.71 -16.89 -14.06
N ASP A 171 0.57 -17.26 -14.01
CA ASP A 171 1.20 -18.13 -15.01
C ASP A 171 0.55 -19.52 -15.06
N GLU A 172 0.30 -20.13 -13.89
CA GLU A 172 -0.38 -21.42 -13.77
C GLU A 172 -1.80 -21.35 -14.38
N ALA A 173 -2.56 -20.30 -14.06
CA ALA A 173 -3.93 -20.11 -14.55
C ALA A 173 -3.95 -19.85 -16.07
N TYR A 174 -3.03 -19.03 -16.58
CA TYR A 174 -2.86 -18.79 -18.00
C TYR A 174 -2.52 -20.09 -18.74
N ALA A 175 -1.57 -20.88 -18.25
CA ALA A 175 -1.18 -22.15 -18.87
C ALA A 175 -2.35 -23.14 -18.92
N ARG A 176 -3.13 -23.27 -17.83
CA ARG A 176 -4.36 -24.07 -17.81
C ARG A 176 -5.37 -23.60 -18.85
N ALA A 177 -5.57 -22.29 -18.96
CA ALA A 177 -6.53 -21.71 -19.90
C ALA A 177 -6.13 -21.95 -21.36
N VAL A 178 -4.85 -21.82 -21.69
CA VAL A 178 -4.32 -22.15 -23.03
C VAL A 178 -4.49 -23.64 -23.33
N ALA A 179 -4.19 -24.52 -22.38
CA ALA A 179 -4.37 -25.96 -22.55
C ALA A 179 -5.85 -26.38 -22.71
N ALA A 180 -6.78 -25.63 -22.12
CA ALA A 180 -8.21 -25.91 -22.19
C ALA A 180 -8.87 -25.55 -23.55
N GLY A 181 -8.15 -24.86 -24.45
CA GLY A 181 -8.63 -24.53 -25.79
C GLY A 181 -8.68 -23.02 -26.08
N PRO A 182 -9.37 -22.60 -27.15
CA PRO A 182 -9.39 -21.20 -27.58
C PRO A 182 -10.04 -20.28 -26.53
N PRO A 183 -9.63 -19.00 -26.47
CA PRO A 183 -10.28 -18.03 -25.60
C PRO A 183 -11.71 -17.73 -26.06
N ILE A 184 -12.53 -17.26 -25.12
CA ILE A 184 -13.81 -16.63 -25.46
C ILE A 184 -13.47 -15.24 -26.03
N ALA A 185 -13.91 -14.97 -27.26
CA ALA A 185 -13.68 -13.70 -27.92
C ALA A 185 -14.40 -12.58 -27.15
N ALA A 186 -13.80 -11.38 -27.11
CA ALA A 186 -14.38 -10.26 -26.37
C ALA A 186 -15.77 -9.87 -26.87
N ASP A 187 -16.02 -10.04 -28.17
CA ASP A 187 -17.27 -9.70 -28.83
C ASP A 187 -18.38 -10.72 -28.53
N ASP A 188 -18.04 -11.92 -28.02
CA ASP A 188 -18.98 -12.98 -27.68
C ASP A 188 -19.49 -12.91 -26.22
N TYR A 189 -19.02 -11.94 -25.43
CA TYR A 189 -19.36 -11.85 -24.01
C TYR A 189 -20.81 -11.42 -23.75
N TYR A 190 -21.34 -10.56 -24.61
CA TYR A 190 -22.62 -9.92 -24.42
C TYR A 190 -23.49 -10.18 -25.64
N LEU A 191 -24.75 -10.56 -25.42
CA LEU A 191 -25.72 -10.59 -26.50
C LEU A 191 -25.91 -9.16 -27.03
N PRO A 192 -26.09 -8.97 -28.35
CA PRO A 192 -26.43 -7.67 -28.89
C PRO A 192 -27.72 -7.16 -28.23
N ASN A 193 -27.74 -5.90 -27.84
CA ASN A 193 -28.94 -5.27 -27.28
C ASN A 193 -30.09 -5.46 -28.27
N ALA A 194 -31.20 -6.05 -27.83
CA ALA A 194 -32.41 -6.14 -28.65
C ALA A 194 -32.88 -4.71 -28.98
N SER A 195 -32.87 -4.38 -30.27
CA SER A 195 -33.37 -3.12 -30.83
C SER A 195 -34.88 -3.02 -30.75
#